data_AF-A0A9D5KCR7-F1
#
_entry.id   AF-A0A9D5KCR7-F1
#
_cell.length_a   1.000
_cell.length_b   1.000
_cell.length_c   1.000
_cell.angle_alpha   90.00
_cell.angle_beta   90.00
_cell.angle_gamma   90.00
#
_symmetry.space_group_name_H-M   'P 1'
#
loop_
_entity.id
_entity.type
_entity.pdbx_description
1 polymer ?
#
loop_
_entity_poly.entity_id
_entity_poly.type
_entity_poly.pdbx_seq_one_letter_code
_entity_poly.pdbx_strand_id
1 'polypeptide(L)'
;MIPIVLSTLFVYALLGFFGVAINVVTVIIVNTCIGIGIDYAIHFTAGYLFLRGRYAARRDALAATARIKGAVIMFNTLVVGIGFLVLAFSSFSPVRDLGLFVFVSMAASSTFSLMFLPVLFSLFGIRAPGVRRPAA
;
A
#
# COMPACT_ATOMS: atom_id res chain seq x y z
N MET A 1 4.50 4.60 -7.93
CA MET A 1 5.38 3.51 -8.44
C MET A 1 6.56 3.25 -7.51
N ILE A 2 7.34 4.24 -7.09
CA ILE A 2 8.51 4.03 -6.20
C ILE A 2 8.20 3.15 -4.96
N PRO A 3 7.16 3.44 -4.13
CA PRO A 3 6.89 2.62 -2.94
C PRO A 3 6.49 1.18 -3.26
N ILE A 4 5.84 0.98 -4.42
CA ILE A 4 5.33 -0.31 -4.88
C ILE A 4 6.48 -1.20 -5.35
N VAL A 5 7.44 -0.61 -6.07
CA VAL A 5 8.66 -1.32 -6.48
C VAL A 5 9.45 -1.74 -5.25
N LEU A 6 9.61 -0.83 -4.27
CA LEU A 6 10.32 -1.15 -3.02
C LEU A 6 9.62 -2.26 -2.23
N SER A 7 8.29 -2.20 -2.07
CA SER A 7 7.56 -3.25 -1.35
C SER A 7 7.59 -4.60 -2.08
N THR A 8 7.51 -4.58 -3.41
CA THR A 8 7.56 -5.80 -4.24
C THR A 8 8.94 -6.44 -4.20
N LEU A 9 10.00 -5.65 -4.31
CA LEU A 9 11.39 -6.12 -4.15
C LEU A 9 11.62 -6.68 -2.74
N PHE A 10 11.04 -6.06 -1.72
CA PHE A 10 11.12 -6.56 -0.34
C PHE A 10 10.45 -7.93 -0.20
N VAL A 11 9.30 -8.17 -0.82
CA VAL A 11 8.65 -9.50 -0.84
C VAL A 11 9.50 -10.52 -1.58
N TYR A 12 10.08 -10.18 -2.74
CA TYR A 12 11.02 -11.06 -3.43
C TYR A 12 12.26 -11.39 -2.60
N ALA A 13 12.81 -10.38 -1.90
CA ALA A 13 13.95 -10.57 -1.01
C ALA A 13 13.60 -11.52 0.15
N LEU A 14 12.41 -11.40 0.72
CA LEU A 14 11.91 -12.33 1.74
C LEU A 14 11.78 -13.75 1.19
N LEU A 15 11.20 -13.93 0.01
CA LEU A 15 11.09 -15.25 -0.62
C LEU A 15 12.48 -15.89 -0.82
N GLY A 16 13.45 -15.11 -1.32
CA GLY A 16 14.83 -15.57 -1.48
C GLY A 16 15.52 -15.90 -0.16
N PHE A 17 15.30 -15.06 0.87
CA PHE A 17 15.86 -15.27 2.21
C PHE A 17 15.34 -16.55 2.88
N PHE A 18 14.05 -16.87 2.69
CA PHE A 18 13.45 -18.12 3.19
C PHE A 18 13.67 -19.33 2.27
N GLY A 19 14.40 -19.17 1.16
CA GLY A 19 14.68 -20.26 0.22
C GLY A 19 13.44 -20.78 -0.52
N VAL A 20 12.39 -19.95 -0.64
CA VAL A 20 11.15 -20.32 -1.33
C VAL A 20 11.38 -20.24 -2.84
N ALA A 21 11.24 -21.38 -3.51
CA ALA A 21 11.41 -21.46 -4.96
C ALA A 21 10.35 -20.63 -5.70
N ILE A 22 10.79 -19.91 -6.74
CA ILE A 22 9.88 -19.19 -7.61
C ILE A 22 9.08 -20.20 -8.44
N ASN A 23 7.79 -20.24 -8.20
CA ASN A 23 6.80 -21.06 -8.90
C ASN A 23 5.53 -20.24 -9.18
N VAL A 24 4.53 -20.88 -9.80
CA VAL A 24 3.24 -20.25 -10.15
C VAL A 24 2.59 -19.55 -8.94
N VAL A 25 2.66 -20.15 -7.74
CA VAL A 25 2.07 -19.61 -6.51
C VAL A 25 2.79 -18.33 -6.08
N THR A 26 4.12 -18.33 -6.08
CA THR A 26 4.92 -17.13 -5.73
C THR A 26 4.71 -15.99 -6.72
N VAL A 27 4.50 -16.28 -8.00
CA VAL A 27 4.19 -15.26 -9.00
C VAL A 27 2.82 -14.62 -8.72
N ILE A 28 1.83 -15.42 -8.33
CA ILE A 28 0.52 -14.93 -7.90
C ILE A 28 0.64 -14.02 -6.67
N ILE A 29 1.44 -14.42 -5.67
CA ILE A 29 1.73 -13.61 -4.47
C ILE A 29 2.30 -12.25 -4.86
N VAL A 30 3.32 -12.23 -5.72
CA VAL A 30 3.98 -10.98 -6.16
C VAL A 30 3.01 -10.10 -6.93
N ASN A 31 2.25 -10.65 -7.88
CA ASN A 31 1.27 -9.88 -8.64
C ASN A 31 0.20 -9.27 -7.72
N THR A 32 -0.21 -10.02 -6.70
CA THR A 32 -1.13 -9.54 -5.67
C THR A 32 -0.51 -8.40 -4.86
N CYS A 33 0.76 -8.51 -4.47
CA CYS A 33 1.50 -7.44 -3.78
C CYS A 33 1.52 -6.13 -4.59
N ILE A 34 1.76 -6.23 -5.91
CA ILE A 34 1.73 -5.07 -6.80
C ILE A 34 0.33 -4.43 -6.80
N GLY A 35 -0.72 -5.23 -6.98
CA GLY A 35 -2.10 -4.75 -6.97
C GLY A 35 -2.46 -4.01 -5.67
N ILE A 36 -2.07 -4.58 -4.53
CA ILE A 36 -2.30 -3.98 -3.20
C ILE A 36 -1.48 -2.69 -3.02
N GLY A 37 -0.23 -2.66 -3.49
CA GLY A 37 0.58 -1.45 -3.47
C GLY A 37 0.00 -0.33 -4.34
N ILE A 38 -0.59 -0.66 -5.48
CA ILE A 38 -1.32 0.31 -6.32
C ILE A 38 -2.53 0.84 -5.56
N ASP A 39 -3.31 -0.02 -4.91
CA ASP A 39 -4.49 0.37 -4.13
C ASP A 39 -4.12 1.37 -3.02
N TYR A 40 -3.10 1.07 -2.21
CA TYR A 40 -2.65 1.97 -1.14
C TYR A 40 -2.11 3.31 -1.67
N ALA A 41 -1.39 3.27 -2.79
CA ALA A 41 -0.94 4.50 -3.45
C ALA A 41 -2.12 5.34 -3.95
N ILE A 42 -3.15 4.73 -4.52
CA ILE A 42 -4.37 5.42 -4.97
C ILE A 42 -5.12 6.00 -3.77
N HIS A 43 -5.38 5.21 -2.73
CA HIS A 43 -6.08 5.66 -1.53
C HIS A 43 -5.42 6.88 -0.87
N PHE A 44 -4.09 6.86 -0.77
CA PHE A 44 -3.33 7.98 -0.24
C PHE A 44 -3.36 9.18 -1.19
N THR A 45 -3.09 8.97 -2.48
CA THR A 45 -3.02 10.05 -3.48
C THR A 45 -4.37 10.75 -3.64
N ALA A 46 -5.46 10.00 -3.75
CA ALA A 46 -6.81 10.55 -3.85
C ALA A 46 -7.17 11.37 -2.59
N GLY A 47 -6.81 10.87 -1.40
CA GLY A 47 -7.00 11.62 -0.16
C GLY A 47 -6.20 12.91 -0.12
N TYR A 48 -4.94 12.87 -0.57
CA TYR A 48 -4.10 14.05 -0.68
C TYR A 48 -4.71 15.06 -1.64
N LEU A 49 -5.08 14.66 -2.86
CA LEU A 49 -5.70 15.54 -3.84
C LEU A 49 -6.97 16.21 -3.32
N PHE A 50 -7.82 15.45 -2.61
CA PHE A 50 -9.01 15.96 -1.97
C PHE A 50 -8.71 16.99 -0.87
N LEU A 51 -7.73 16.72 -0.02
CA LEU A 51 -7.35 17.63 1.07
C LEU A 51 -6.52 18.81 0.58
N ARG A 52 -5.82 18.70 -0.55
CA ARG A 52 -5.03 19.82 -1.11
C ARG A 52 -5.87 21.03 -1.47
N GLY A 53 -7.13 20.85 -1.86
CA GLY A 53 -8.07 21.97 -2.07
C GLY A 53 -8.57 22.63 -0.78
N ARG A 54 -8.37 22.00 0.38
CA ARG A 54 -8.92 22.41 1.69
C ARG A 54 -7.91 23.05 2.64
N TYR A 55 -6.61 22.98 2.34
CA TYR A 55 -5.55 23.60 3.15
C TYR A 55 -4.69 24.54 2.31
N ALA A 56 -4.36 25.70 2.88
CA ALA A 56 -3.45 26.67 2.27
C ALA A 56 -2.03 26.08 2.12
N ALA A 57 -1.46 25.57 3.21
CA ALA A 57 -0.14 24.98 3.19
C ALA A 57 -0.18 23.52 2.73
N ARG A 58 0.82 23.16 1.92
CA ARG A 58 1.01 21.80 1.40
C ARG A 58 1.35 20.79 2.48
N ARG A 59 2.14 21.20 3.47
CA ARG A 59 2.46 20.37 4.64
C ARG A 59 1.21 19.97 5.41
N ASP A 60 0.29 20.91 5.64
CA ASP A 60 -0.92 20.65 6.45
C ASP A 60 -1.85 19.66 5.76
N ALA A 61 -2.07 19.81 4.45
CA ALA A 61 -2.82 18.84 3.67
C ALA A 61 -2.18 17.44 3.71
N LEU A 62 -0.85 17.38 3.65
CA LEU A 62 -0.13 16.11 3.67
C LEU A 62 -0.21 15.44 5.05
N ALA A 63 -0.05 16.21 6.12
CA ALA A 63 -0.20 15.74 7.50
C ALA A 63 -1.63 15.25 7.77
N ALA A 64 -2.63 16.00 7.31
CA ALA A 64 -4.04 15.58 7.39
C ALA A 64 -4.29 14.30 6.59
N THR A 65 -3.69 14.17 5.40
CA THR A 65 -3.80 12.96 4.58
C THR A 65 -3.17 11.77 5.28
N ALA A 66 -1.95 11.91 5.79
CA ALA A 66 -1.25 10.85 6.51
C ALA A 66 -2.04 10.39 7.74
N ARG A 67 -2.65 11.32 8.48
CA ARG A 67 -3.49 10.99 9.64
C ARG A 67 -4.78 10.27 9.25
N ILE A 68 -5.53 10.81 8.29
CA ILE A 68 -6.85 10.28 7.93
C ILE A 68 -6.72 9.02 7.07
N LYS A 69 -6.00 9.10 5.96
CA LYS A 69 -5.83 7.96 5.03
C LYS A 69 -4.87 6.92 5.58
N GLY A 70 -3.89 7.30 6.39
CA GLY A 70 -3.01 6.32 7.04
C GLY A 70 -3.77 5.37 7.94
N ALA A 71 -4.67 5.88 8.79
CA ALA A 71 -5.53 5.02 9.61
C ALA A 71 -6.40 4.09 8.76
N VAL A 72 -6.97 4.59 7.66
CA VAL A 72 -7.81 3.78 6.75
C VAL A 72 -7.00 2.66 6.07
N ILE A 73 -5.80 2.97 5.58
CA ILE A 73 -4.91 1.99 4.93
C ILE A 73 -4.46 0.92 5.94
N MET A 74 -4.10 1.32 7.16
CA MET A 74 -3.72 0.38 8.22
C MET A 74 -4.90 -0.52 8.61
N PHE A 75 -6.11 0.05 8.74
CA PHE A 75 -7.30 -0.74 9.05
C PHE A 75 -7.63 -1.74 7.95
N ASN A 76 -7.54 -1.34 6.68
CA ASN A 76 -7.68 -2.26 5.55
C ASN A 76 -6.65 -3.39 5.61
N THR A 77 -5.38 -3.04 5.84
CA THR A 77 -4.28 -3.99 5.96
C THR A 77 -4.58 -5.04 7.03
N LEU A 78 -5.08 -4.61 8.19
CA LEU A 78 -5.42 -5.51 9.28
C LEU A 78 -6.63 -6.39 8.94
N VAL A 79 -7.76 -5.80 8.56
CA VAL A 79 -9.00 -6.56 8.35
C VAL A 79 -8.89 -7.51 7.16
N VAL A 80 -8.43 -7.00 6.01
CA VAL A 80 -8.28 -7.83 4.80
C VAL A 80 -7.10 -8.78 4.96
N GLY A 81 -6.02 -8.36 5.60
CA GLY A 81 -4.88 -9.21 5.90
C GLY A 81 -5.22 -10.38 6.81
N ILE A 82 -6.01 -10.16 7.86
CA ILE A 82 -6.54 -11.24 8.71
C ILE A 82 -7.44 -12.17 7.88
N GLY A 83 -8.23 -11.63 6.94
CA GLY A 83 -9.00 -12.43 5.99
C GLY A 83 -8.12 -13.38 5.16
N PHE A 84 -6.97 -12.92 4.67
CA PHE A 84 -5.99 -13.78 3.99
C PHE A 84 -5.32 -14.79 4.92
N LEU A 85 -5.09 -14.44 6.19
CA LEU A 85 -4.53 -15.37 7.18
C LEU A 85 -5.44 -16.58 7.45
N VAL A 86 -6.75 -16.49 7.18
CA VAL A 86 -7.65 -17.67 7.25
C VAL A 86 -7.17 -18.78 6.30
N LEU A 87 -6.57 -18.44 5.15
CA LEU A 87 -6.02 -19.42 4.22
C LEU A 87 -4.86 -20.20 4.82
N ALA A 88 -4.21 -19.69 5.88
CA ALA A 88 -3.11 -20.39 6.54
C ALA A 88 -3.55 -21.71 7.20
N PHE A 89 -4.85 -21.87 7.47
CA PHE A 89 -5.44 -23.11 7.99
C PHE A 89 -5.73 -24.16 6.91
N SER A 90 -5.43 -23.87 5.63
CA SER A 90 -5.62 -24.83 4.55
C SER A 90 -4.69 -26.04 4.68
N SER A 91 -5.22 -27.23 4.37
CA SER A 91 -4.44 -28.46 4.25
C SER A 91 -3.57 -28.50 2.99
N PHE A 92 -3.87 -27.64 2.01
CA PHE A 92 -3.10 -27.54 0.77
C PHE A 92 -2.00 -26.48 0.90
N SER A 93 -0.73 -26.91 0.99
CA SER A 93 0.41 -26.01 1.25
C SER A 93 0.45 -24.76 0.37
N PRO A 94 0.22 -24.84 -0.96
CA PRO A 94 0.19 -23.66 -1.82
C PRO A 94 -0.78 -22.56 -1.38
N VAL A 95 -1.95 -22.94 -0.86
CA VAL A 95 -2.98 -21.99 -0.41
C VAL A 95 -2.61 -21.39 0.94
N ARG A 96 -2.00 -22.18 1.83
CA ARG A 96 -1.46 -21.70 3.10
C ARG A 96 -0.37 -20.66 2.89
N ASP A 97 0.59 -20.96 2.01
CA ASP A 97 1.71 -20.07 1.71
C ASP A 97 1.21 -18.77 1.07
N LEU A 98 0.24 -18.87 0.14
CA LEU A 98 -0.44 -17.70 -0.44
C LEU A 98 -1.01 -16.77 0.64
N GLY A 99 -1.78 -17.30 1.60
CA GLY A 99 -2.37 -16.49 2.67
C GLY A 99 -1.32 -15.76 3.50
N LEU A 100 -0.28 -16.47 3.91
CA LEU A 100 0.78 -15.94 4.76
C LEU A 100 1.59 -14.86 4.03
N PHE A 101 2.03 -15.12 2.81
CA PHE A 101 2.84 -14.17 2.05
C PHE A 101 2.03 -12.97 1.57
N VAL A 102 0.74 -13.13 1.23
CA VAL A 102 -0.12 -11.98 0.91
C VAL A 102 -0.26 -11.08 2.13
N PHE A 103 -0.52 -11.63 3.33
CA PHE A 103 -0.57 -10.83 4.56
C PHE A 103 0.72 -10.03 4.79
N VAL A 104 1.89 -10.69 4.69
CA VAL A 104 3.20 -10.03 4.83
C VAL A 104 3.37 -8.94 3.77
N SER A 105 2.97 -9.21 2.52
CA SER A 105 3.04 -8.24 1.43
C SER A 105 2.17 -7.00 1.69
N MET A 106 0.99 -7.18 2.28
CA MET A 106 0.09 -6.08 2.66
C MET A 106 0.71 -5.22 3.75
N ALA A 107 1.26 -5.85 4.80
CA ALA A 107 1.93 -5.15 5.89
C ALA A 107 3.15 -4.36 5.40
N ALA A 108 3.96 -4.97 4.53
CA ALA A 108 5.09 -4.28 3.92
C ALA A 108 4.60 -3.11 3.03
N SER A 109 3.67 -3.37 2.12
CA SER A 109 3.21 -2.39 1.13
C SER A 109 2.54 -1.17 1.76
N SER A 110 1.72 -1.37 2.80
CA SER A 110 1.13 -0.29 3.59
C SER A 110 2.20 0.54 4.30
N THR A 111 3.15 -0.11 4.96
CA THR A 111 4.27 0.56 5.65
C THR A 111 5.12 1.39 4.68
N PHE A 112 5.56 0.80 3.57
CA PHE A 112 6.33 1.50 2.53
C PHE A 112 5.53 2.66 1.93
N SER A 113 4.25 2.45 1.62
CA SER A 113 3.39 3.51 1.08
C SER A 113 3.26 4.67 2.07
N LEU A 114 2.97 4.41 3.33
CA LEU A 114 2.78 5.44 4.35
C LEU A 114 4.07 6.16 4.75
N MET A 115 5.24 5.52 4.65
CA MET A 115 6.52 6.18 4.90
C MET A 115 6.99 7.01 3.69
N PHE A 116 6.92 6.45 2.49
CA PHE A 116 7.54 7.07 1.31
C PHE A 116 6.62 8.05 0.59
N LEU A 117 5.30 7.81 0.51
CA LEU A 117 4.39 8.72 -0.20
C LEU A 117 4.39 10.14 0.38
N PRO A 118 4.38 10.36 1.71
CA PRO A 118 4.47 11.71 2.25
C PRO A 118 5.77 12.40 1.86
N VAL A 119 6.91 11.72 1.98
CA VAL A 119 8.23 12.27 1.65
C VAL A 119 8.31 12.63 0.17
N LEU A 120 7.91 11.71 -0.70
CA LEU A 120 7.89 11.93 -2.15
C LEU A 120 6.98 13.09 -2.52
N PHE A 121 5.80 13.18 -1.90
CA PHE A 121 4.89 14.28 -2.18
C PHE A 121 5.50 15.58 -1.68
N SER A 122 6.08 15.63 -0.48
CA SER A 122 6.75 16.82 0.05
C SER A 122 7.81 17.36 -0.92
N LEU A 123 8.62 16.48 -1.52
CA LEU A 123 9.71 16.84 -2.44
C LEU A 123 9.22 17.25 -3.85
N PHE A 124 8.43 16.42 -4.52
CA PHE A 124 8.21 16.51 -5.98
C PHE A 124 7.02 17.36 -6.41
N GLY A 125 6.67 18.35 -5.63
CA GLY A 125 5.27 18.59 -5.34
C GLY A 125 4.18 18.30 -6.37
N ILE A 126 3.37 17.26 -6.09
CA ILE A 126 2.19 16.95 -6.91
C ILE A 126 1.21 18.13 -6.86
N ARG A 127 1.06 18.78 -8.02
CA ARG A 127 -0.02 19.73 -8.28
C ARG A 127 -1.32 18.95 -8.36
N ALA A 128 -2.29 19.33 -7.53
CA ALA A 128 -3.63 18.83 -7.72
C ALA A 128 -4.14 19.33 -9.09
N PRO A 129 -4.76 18.47 -9.93
CA PRO A 129 -5.52 18.94 -11.07
C PRO A 129 -6.51 19.99 -10.54
N GLY A 130 -6.61 21.15 -11.19
CA GLY A 130 -7.33 22.31 -10.67
C GLY A 130 -8.75 21.97 -10.23
N VAL A 131 -8.93 21.71 -8.93
CA VAL A 131 -10.25 21.49 -8.33
C VAL A 131 -10.90 22.87 -8.29
N ARG A 132 -11.84 23.11 -9.20
CA ARG A 132 -12.70 24.30 -9.18
C ARG A 132 -13.30 24.42 -7.78
N ARG A 133 -13.05 25.56 -7.12
CA ARG A 133 -13.70 25.89 -5.85
C ARG A 133 -15.22 25.88 -6.11
N PRO A 134 -16.04 25.18 -5.29
CA PRO A 134 -17.47 25.37 -5.38
C PRO A 134 -17.76 26.85 -5.09
N ALA A 135 -18.49 27.49 -6.01
CA ALA A 135 -18.92 28.87 -5.85
C ALA A 135 -19.76 28.95 -4.55
N ALA A 136 -19.33 29.84 -3.66
CA ALA A 136 -20.10 30.23 -2.48
C ALA A 136 -21.26 31.13 -2.91
#